data_AF-A0A9D8XYR8-F1
#
_entry.id   AF-A0A9D8XYR8-F1
#
_cell.length_a   1.000
_cell.length_b   1.000
_cell.length_c   1.000
_cell.angle_alpha   90.00
_cell.angle_beta   90.00
_cell.angle_gamma   90.00
#
_symmetry.space_group_name_H-M   'P 1'
#
loop_
_entity.id
_entity.type
_entity.pdbx_description
1 polymer ?
#
loop_
_entity_poly.entity_id
_entity_poly.type
_entity_poly.pdbx_seq_one_letter_code
_entity_poly.pdbx_strand_id
1 'polypeptide(L)'
;MLQEEGVFVDDLSNVEANKKIVIKGAAEHNLKQVDLAIPKNKLVVFTGLSGSGKSSLAFDTLCAEGQRRYMQSLSSYARQFLGQIPKPKVDSIEGLSPTISIDQKTTNHNPRSTVGTVTEIYDYMRVLFSRISIPHCPICLEEVGRQSAEQIVDAILDHGGEVQILSPLAREKKGTFEGLFEDLNSKGFVRVEVDGKYFRTDDPPTLKKQEKHTIYALIDQISLSSQERSRLTDSVETALELSGGSVVARFLEGEGREDEFFSEKVSCPNGHSFDLDMEPRSFSFNSPLGACPSCGGLGTKEEMDLKSVIKDPSLSLDQGAIDPWNHQITDHSEQL
;
A
#
# COMPACT_ATOMS: atom_id res chain seq x y z
N MET A 1 -10.21 33.43 45.14
CA MET A 1 -8.82 33.14 44.70
C MET A 1 -7.88 33.60 45.80
N LEU A 2 -7.06 32.65 46.32
CA LEU A 2 -6.25 32.62 47.56
C LEU A 2 -7.11 32.48 48.85
N GLN A 3 -6.76 31.69 49.87
CA GLN A 3 -5.45 31.17 50.29
C GLN A 3 -5.64 30.01 51.30
N GLU A 4 -5.03 28.84 51.07
CA GLU A 4 -4.39 27.99 52.09
C GLU A 4 -3.46 27.03 51.31
N GLU A 5 -2.15 27.06 51.62
CA GLU A 5 -1.11 26.13 51.12
C GLU A 5 -0.77 26.10 49.60
N GLY A 6 -0.94 27.19 48.84
CA GLY A 6 -0.46 27.24 47.45
C GLY A 6 -1.24 26.37 46.46
N VAL A 7 -2.38 25.82 46.91
CA VAL A 7 -3.34 25.12 46.06
C VAL A 7 -4.37 26.13 45.56
N PHE A 8 -4.44 26.33 44.24
CA PHE A 8 -5.57 27.03 43.62
C PHE A 8 -6.80 26.10 43.66
N VAL A 9 -7.61 26.20 44.72
CA VAL A 9 -8.92 25.55 44.78
C VAL A 9 -9.95 26.53 44.23
N ASP A 10 -10.55 26.19 43.08
CA ASP A 10 -11.75 26.89 42.61
C ASP A 10 -12.95 26.30 43.37
N ASP A 11 -13.79 27.16 43.96
CA ASP A 11 -14.97 26.69 44.68
C ASP A 11 -16.06 26.29 43.68
N LEU A 12 -16.17 24.98 43.47
CA LEU A 12 -17.16 24.39 42.55
C LEU A 12 -18.55 24.25 43.18
N SER A 13 -18.77 24.73 44.41
CA SER A 13 -20.08 24.68 45.07
C SER A 13 -21.16 25.40 44.25
N ASN A 14 -20.82 26.58 43.71
CA ASN A 14 -21.70 27.45 42.93
C ASN A 14 -21.81 27.08 41.44
N VAL A 15 -21.03 26.09 40.98
CA VAL A 15 -21.09 25.61 39.59
C VAL A 15 -22.24 24.62 39.44
N GLU A 16 -23.13 24.86 38.46
CA GLU A 16 -24.24 23.98 38.11
C GLU A 16 -23.77 22.52 37.92
N ALA A 17 -24.57 21.56 38.39
CA ALA A 17 -24.25 20.13 38.32
C ALA A 17 -23.91 19.65 36.89
N ASN A 18 -24.56 20.20 35.87
CA ASN A 18 -24.31 19.82 34.47
C ASN A 18 -22.93 20.25 33.95
N LYS A 19 -22.28 21.22 34.60
CA LYS A 19 -20.97 21.78 34.24
C LYS A 19 -19.81 21.20 35.06
N LYS A 20 -20.10 20.23 35.94
CA LYS A 20 -19.08 19.52 36.73
C LYS A 20 -19.29 18.00 36.68
N ILE A 21 -18.23 17.26 36.93
CA ILE A 21 -18.25 15.82 37.21
C ILE A 21 -18.16 15.70 38.72
N VAL A 22 -19.10 15.01 39.34
CA VAL A 22 -19.13 14.81 40.80
C VAL A 22 -18.84 13.35 41.09
N ILE A 23 -17.79 13.11 41.87
CA ILE A 23 -17.35 11.78 42.31
C ILE A 23 -17.63 11.69 43.80
N LYS A 24 -18.30 10.61 44.23
CA LYS A 24 -18.51 10.31 45.65
C LYS A 24 -18.00 8.93 46.01
N GLY A 25 -17.26 8.83 47.11
CA GLY A 25 -16.80 7.59 47.71
C GLY A 25 -15.85 6.79 46.83
N ALA A 26 -14.97 7.43 46.06
CA ALA A 26 -13.99 6.70 45.25
C ALA A 26 -12.98 5.96 46.15
N ALA A 27 -12.92 4.64 46.00
CA ALA A 27 -12.17 3.72 46.86
C ALA A 27 -11.36 2.68 46.07
N GLU A 28 -11.08 2.96 44.79
CA GLU A 28 -10.26 2.09 43.96
C GLU A 28 -8.79 2.08 44.44
N HIS A 29 -8.18 0.90 44.51
CA HIS A 29 -6.84 0.68 45.06
C HIS A 29 -6.61 1.30 46.45
N ASN A 30 -5.84 2.39 46.54
CA ASN A 30 -5.45 3.05 47.78
C ASN A 30 -6.23 4.35 48.04
N LEU A 31 -7.26 4.64 47.24
CA LEU A 31 -8.16 5.77 47.47
C LEU A 31 -8.97 5.55 48.76
N LYS A 32 -9.08 6.60 49.58
CA LYS A 32 -9.73 6.55 50.90
C LYS A 32 -11.11 7.20 50.87
N GLN A 33 -12.05 6.62 50.10
CA GLN A 33 -13.41 7.17 49.92
C GLN A 33 -13.40 8.66 49.55
N VAL A 34 -12.72 8.98 48.44
CA VAL A 34 -12.50 10.36 48.01
C VAL A 34 -13.76 10.92 47.36
N ASP A 35 -14.19 12.08 47.85
CA ASP A 35 -15.21 12.92 47.25
C ASP A 35 -14.54 14.10 46.51
N LEU A 36 -14.89 14.31 45.24
CA LEU A 36 -14.28 15.36 44.42
C LEU A 36 -15.26 15.88 43.36
N ALA A 37 -15.20 17.17 43.07
CA ALA A 37 -15.82 17.77 41.90
C ALA A 37 -14.76 18.22 40.89
N ILE A 38 -15.00 17.96 39.60
CA ILE A 38 -14.10 18.32 38.49
C ILE A 38 -14.87 19.20 37.50
N PRO A 39 -14.36 20.37 37.09
CA PRO A 39 -15.03 21.21 36.10
C PRO A 39 -14.97 20.56 34.72
N LYS A 40 -16.09 20.57 33.98
CA LYS A 40 -16.13 20.13 32.58
C LYS A 40 -15.54 21.18 31.64
N ASN A 41 -15.12 20.73 30.45
CA ASN A 41 -14.63 21.58 29.37
C ASN A 41 -13.42 22.44 29.79
N LYS A 42 -12.61 21.92 30.70
CA LYS A 42 -11.37 22.53 31.17
C LYS A 42 -10.25 21.51 31.10
N LEU A 43 -9.02 21.99 30.93
CA LEU A 43 -7.84 21.17 31.11
C LEU A 43 -7.62 20.98 32.61
N VAL A 44 -7.82 19.76 33.10
CA VAL A 44 -7.67 19.40 34.51
C VAL A 44 -6.41 18.55 34.67
N VAL A 45 -5.55 18.95 35.60
CA VAL A 45 -4.27 18.27 35.86
C VAL A 45 -4.32 17.65 37.25
N PHE A 46 -4.13 16.32 37.31
CA PHE A 46 -3.96 15.59 38.56
C PHE A 46 -2.47 15.59 38.92
N THR A 47 -2.12 16.12 40.09
CA THR A 47 -0.73 16.19 40.56
C THR A 47 -0.58 15.57 41.95
N GLY A 48 0.65 15.23 42.34
CA GLY A 48 0.98 14.60 43.62
C GLY A 48 2.08 13.54 43.52
N LEU A 49 2.60 13.10 44.67
CA LEU A 49 3.69 12.12 44.80
C LEU A 49 3.41 10.78 44.08
N SER A 50 4.44 10.08 43.64
CA SER A 50 4.27 8.73 43.08
C SER A 50 3.52 7.82 44.07
N GLY A 51 2.56 7.04 43.58
CA GLY A 51 1.69 6.20 44.42
C GLY A 51 0.56 6.94 45.16
N SER A 52 0.37 8.25 44.99
CA SER A 52 -0.70 9.01 45.68
C SER A 52 -2.14 8.69 45.24
N GLY A 53 -2.35 7.74 44.32
CA GLY A 53 -3.68 7.38 43.82
C GLY A 53 -4.16 8.16 42.59
N LYS A 54 -3.31 8.99 41.95
CA LYS A 54 -3.66 9.75 40.72
C LYS A 54 -4.17 8.83 39.61
N SER A 55 -3.41 7.78 39.29
CA SER A 55 -3.77 6.84 38.23
C SER A 55 -5.02 6.04 38.60
N SER A 56 -5.17 5.68 39.88
CA SER A 56 -6.36 4.99 40.39
C SER A 56 -7.62 5.82 40.24
N LEU A 57 -7.54 7.13 40.46
CA LEU A 57 -8.68 8.03 40.26
C LEU A 57 -8.93 8.32 38.77
N ALA A 58 -7.89 8.61 37.99
CA ALA A 58 -8.02 9.00 36.59
C ALA A 58 -8.34 7.83 35.64
N PHE A 59 -7.58 6.75 35.70
CA PHE A 59 -7.71 5.60 34.80
C PHE A 59 -8.65 4.56 35.38
N ASP A 60 -8.37 4.07 36.59
CA ASP A 60 -9.07 2.90 37.14
C ASP A 60 -10.48 3.24 37.66
N THR A 61 -10.76 4.52 37.94
CA THR A 61 -12.09 4.99 38.37
C THR A 61 -12.82 5.76 37.25
N LEU A 62 -12.32 6.94 36.87
CA LEU A 62 -13.01 7.82 35.91
C LEU A 62 -13.06 7.22 34.50
N CYS A 63 -11.92 6.81 33.95
CA CYS A 63 -11.89 6.25 32.60
C CYS A 63 -12.60 4.90 32.52
N ALA A 64 -12.41 4.02 33.51
CA ALA A 64 -13.10 2.74 33.58
C ALA A 64 -14.62 2.92 33.62
N GLU A 65 -15.13 3.83 34.47
CA GLU A 65 -16.57 4.09 34.55
C GLU A 65 -17.13 4.73 33.27
N GLY A 66 -16.40 5.66 32.66
CA GLY A 66 -16.83 6.33 31.43
C GLY A 66 -16.89 5.37 30.24
N GLN A 67 -15.90 4.49 30.08
CA GLN A 67 -15.91 3.43 29.08
C GLN A 67 -17.03 2.42 29.35
N ARG A 68 -17.20 1.98 30.60
CA ARG A 68 -18.26 1.06 31.00
C ARG A 68 -19.65 1.61 30.67
N ARG A 69 -19.94 2.87 31.02
CA ARG A 69 -21.22 3.52 30.70
C ARG A 69 -21.45 3.65 29.20
N TYR A 70 -20.41 4.04 28.45
CA TYR A 70 -20.50 4.14 27.00
C TYR A 70 -20.81 2.77 26.36
N MET A 71 -20.11 1.71 26.76
CA MET A 71 -20.38 0.37 26.24
C MET A 71 -21.76 -0.16 26.64
N GLN A 72 -22.27 0.22 27.82
CA GLN A 72 -23.64 -0.13 28.23
C GLN A 72 -24.72 0.52 27.38
N SER A 73 -24.42 1.66 26.73
CA SER A 73 -25.31 2.31 25.78
C SER A 73 -25.33 1.65 24.39
N LEU A 74 -24.37 0.76 24.11
CA LEU A 74 -24.33 0.02 22.84
C LEU A 74 -25.43 -1.04 22.76
N SER A 75 -25.65 -1.54 21.53
CA SER A 75 -26.66 -2.55 21.24
C SER A 75 -26.50 -3.79 22.13
N SER A 76 -27.61 -4.49 22.40
CA SER A 76 -27.62 -5.73 23.17
C SER A 76 -26.67 -6.79 22.60
N TYR A 77 -26.52 -6.82 21.27
CA TYR A 77 -25.57 -7.66 20.56
C TYR A 77 -24.11 -7.26 20.85
N ALA A 78 -23.76 -5.98 20.72
CA ALA A 78 -22.40 -5.51 20.99
C ALA A 78 -21.95 -5.80 22.44
N ARG A 79 -22.88 -5.75 23.39
CA ARG A 79 -22.65 -6.12 24.81
C ARG A 79 -22.32 -7.60 25.04
N GLN A 80 -22.67 -8.50 24.13
CA GLN A 80 -22.30 -9.91 24.25
C GLN A 80 -20.81 -10.15 23.92
N PHE A 81 -20.23 -9.33 23.05
CA PHE A 81 -18.84 -9.47 22.58
C PHE A 81 -17.86 -8.58 23.33
N LEU A 82 -18.30 -7.41 23.77
CA LEU A 82 -17.51 -6.51 24.60
C LEU A 82 -17.58 -7.04 26.03
N GLY A 83 -16.48 -7.66 26.49
CA GLY A 83 -16.37 -8.20 27.84
C GLY A 83 -16.83 -7.21 28.91
N GLN A 84 -17.34 -7.73 30.03
CA GLN A 84 -17.80 -6.88 31.12
C GLN A 84 -16.60 -6.13 31.72
N ILE A 85 -16.53 -4.81 31.53
CA ILE A 85 -15.59 -3.98 32.30
C ILE A 85 -16.06 -4.01 33.76
N PRO A 86 -15.18 -4.42 34.70
CA PRO A 86 -15.53 -4.45 36.10
C PRO A 86 -15.95 -3.06 36.56
N LYS A 87 -17.03 -3.00 37.36
CA LYS A 87 -17.47 -1.72 37.93
C LYS A 87 -16.42 -1.25 38.95
N PRO A 88 -15.90 -0.02 38.82
CA PRO A 88 -14.96 0.52 39.80
C PRO A 88 -15.62 0.70 41.17
N LYS A 89 -14.80 0.68 42.22
CA LYS A 89 -15.20 0.92 43.61
C LYS A 89 -15.45 2.40 43.84
N VAL A 90 -16.66 2.84 43.53
CA VAL A 90 -17.15 4.20 43.72
C VAL A 90 -18.64 4.18 44.02
N ASP A 91 -19.11 5.03 44.93
CA ASP A 91 -20.52 5.08 45.32
C ASP A 91 -21.35 5.68 44.19
N SER A 92 -20.93 6.83 43.67
CA SER A 92 -21.58 7.46 42.52
C SER A 92 -20.62 8.37 41.74
N ILE A 93 -20.85 8.45 40.43
CA ILE A 93 -20.24 9.46 39.57
C ILE A 93 -21.34 10.11 38.73
N GLU A 94 -21.50 11.41 38.83
CA GLU A 94 -22.51 12.17 38.08
C GLU A 94 -21.83 13.08 37.07
N GLY A 95 -22.49 13.31 35.94
CA GLY A 95 -22.00 14.18 34.88
C GLY A 95 -20.83 13.62 34.06
N LEU A 96 -20.43 12.36 34.21
CA LEU A 96 -19.31 11.79 33.43
C LEU A 96 -19.67 11.64 31.93
N SER A 97 -18.83 12.19 31.06
CA SER A 97 -18.90 11.98 29.60
C SER A 97 -18.26 10.66 29.18
N PRO A 98 -18.50 10.13 27.97
CA PRO A 98 -17.69 9.05 27.41
C PRO A 98 -16.20 9.41 27.47
N THR A 99 -15.37 8.49 27.95
CA THR A 99 -13.95 8.72 28.21
C THR A 99 -13.07 7.91 27.26
N ILE A 100 -11.97 8.53 26.84
CA ILE A 100 -10.88 7.87 26.09
C ILE A 100 -9.63 7.95 26.97
N SER A 101 -9.00 6.80 27.19
CA SER A 101 -7.67 6.74 27.82
C SER A 101 -6.61 6.89 26.75
N ILE A 102 -5.65 7.77 26.99
CA ILE A 102 -4.40 7.84 26.23
C ILE A 102 -3.29 7.59 27.24
N ASP A 103 -2.78 6.36 27.29
CA ASP A 103 -1.67 5.97 28.15
C ASP A 103 -0.41 5.65 27.31
N GLN A 104 0.74 5.59 27.98
CA GLN A 104 2.01 5.19 27.35
C GLN A 104 2.19 3.68 27.32
N LYS A 105 1.12 2.86 27.47
CA LYS A 105 1.31 1.41 27.40
C LYS A 105 1.79 1.09 25.99
N THR A 106 2.93 0.40 25.92
CA THR A 106 3.53 -0.03 24.67
C THR A 106 2.48 -0.81 23.88
N THR A 107 2.05 -0.25 22.76
CA THR A 107 1.25 -0.98 21.77
C THR A 107 2.01 -2.25 21.40
N ASN A 108 1.35 -3.40 21.44
CA ASN A 108 1.95 -4.68 21.05
C ASN A 108 2.73 -4.52 19.73
N HIS A 109 3.99 -4.94 19.72
CA HIS A 109 4.84 -4.81 18.55
C HIS A 109 4.43 -5.82 17.48
N ASN A 110 3.54 -5.43 16.58
CA ASN A 110 3.30 -6.18 15.36
C ASN A 110 4.30 -5.70 14.29
N PRO A 111 5.16 -6.57 13.74
CA PRO A 111 6.17 -6.19 12.74
C PRO A 111 5.56 -5.60 11.46
N ARG A 112 4.27 -5.82 11.22
CA ARG A 112 3.52 -5.26 10.09
C ARG A 112 2.79 -3.95 10.42
N SER A 113 2.88 -3.46 11.65
CA SER A 113 2.31 -2.17 12.05
C SER A 113 3.38 -1.10 12.00
N THR A 114 3.17 -0.10 11.16
CA THR A 114 4.04 1.06 11.01
C THR A 114 3.32 2.31 11.51
N VAL A 115 4.05 3.42 11.64
CA VAL A 115 3.44 4.73 11.93
C VAL A 115 2.34 5.06 10.92
N GLY A 116 2.56 4.75 9.64
CA GLY A 116 1.60 5.01 8.58
C GLY A 116 0.31 4.19 8.69
N THR A 117 0.38 2.94 9.16
CA THR A 117 -0.83 2.12 9.37
C THR A 117 -1.55 2.51 10.66
N VAL A 118 -0.83 2.90 11.72
CA VAL A 118 -1.45 3.31 13.00
C VAL A 118 -2.16 4.65 12.88
N THR A 119 -1.64 5.55 12.06
CA THR A 119 -2.24 6.87 11.80
C THR A 119 -3.22 6.87 10.62
N GLU A 120 -3.44 5.73 9.98
CA GLU A 120 -4.23 5.56 8.74
C GLU A 120 -3.73 6.38 7.52
N ILE A 121 -2.65 7.16 7.66
CA ILE A 121 -2.04 7.93 6.57
C ILE A 121 -1.71 7.02 5.40
N TYR A 122 -1.21 5.81 5.67
CA TYR A 122 -0.88 4.84 4.64
C TYR A 122 -2.12 4.38 3.85
N ASP A 123 -3.29 4.28 4.48
CA ASP A 123 -4.52 3.91 3.78
C ASP A 123 -4.98 5.01 2.82
N TYR A 124 -4.83 6.28 3.20
CA TYR A 124 -5.03 7.40 2.28
C TYR A 124 -4.01 7.39 1.14
N MET A 125 -2.73 7.11 1.43
CA MET A 125 -1.72 6.98 0.39
C MET A 125 -2.08 5.88 -0.61
N ARG A 126 -2.54 4.71 -0.14
CA ARG A 126 -2.96 3.62 -1.03
C ARG A 126 -4.07 4.05 -1.99
N VAL A 127 -5.06 4.80 -1.50
CA VAL A 127 -6.11 5.36 -2.35
C VAL A 127 -5.54 6.40 -3.31
N LEU A 128 -4.69 7.30 -2.84
CA LEU A 128 -4.06 8.31 -3.68
C LEU A 128 -3.29 7.67 -4.85
N PHE A 129 -2.37 6.75 -4.54
CA PHE A 129 -1.55 6.09 -5.55
C PHE A 129 -2.39 5.27 -6.54
N SER A 130 -3.45 4.61 -6.07
CA SER A 130 -4.37 3.87 -6.95
C SER A 130 -5.11 4.76 -7.97
N ARG A 131 -5.24 6.07 -7.69
CA ARG A 131 -6.06 6.98 -8.50
C ARG A 131 -5.27 7.87 -9.43
N ILE A 132 -4.09 8.34 -9.01
CA ILE A 132 -3.35 9.37 -9.74
C ILE A 132 -1.93 8.96 -10.13
N SER A 133 -1.45 7.78 -9.73
CA SER A 133 -0.11 7.35 -10.11
C SER A 133 -0.07 6.87 -11.56
N ILE A 134 0.96 7.32 -12.27
CA ILE A 134 1.30 6.84 -13.62
C ILE A 134 2.12 5.54 -13.43
N PRO A 135 1.62 4.39 -13.88
CA PRO A 135 2.35 3.14 -13.73
C PRO A 135 3.51 3.06 -14.72
N HIS A 136 4.60 2.40 -14.32
CA HIS A 136 5.79 2.21 -15.15
C HIS A 136 6.19 0.73 -15.19
N CYS A 137 6.77 0.29 -16.30
CA CYS A 137 7.27 -1.07 -16.45
C CYS A 137 8.48 -1.29 -15.52
N PRO A 138 8.51 -2.33 -14.67
CA PRO A 138 9.63 -2.57 -13.75
C PRO A 138 10.95 -2.96 -14.46
N ILE A 139 10.92 -3.30 -15.75
CA ILE A 139 12.08 -3.76 -16.52
C ILE A 139 12.67 -2.64 -17.37
N CYS A 140 11.84 -1.95 -18.16
CA CYS A 140 12.30 -0.88 -19.06
C CYS A 140 11.94 0.53 -18.61
N LEU A 141 11.17 0.69 -17.52
CA LEU A 141 10.73 1.96 -16.95
C LEU A 141 9.86 2.84 -17.86
N GLU A 142 9.43 2.35 -19.02
CA GLU A 142 8.44 3.04 -19.84
C GLU A 142 7.08 3.14 -19.13
N GLU A 143 6.35 4.20 -19.42
CA GLU A 143 4.98 4.41 -18.93
C GLU A 143 4.05 3.31 -19.43
N VAL A 144 3.13 2.89 -18.55
CA VAL A 144 2.18 1.81 -18.82
C VAL A 144 0.78 2.36 -18.63
N GLY A 145 0.12 2.68 -19.74
CA GLY A 145 -1.23 3.18 -19.76
C GLY A 145 -2.25 2.08 -20.04
N ARG A 146 -3.46 2.24 -19.49
CA ARG A 146 -4.68 1.66 -20.05
C ARG A 146 -5.43 2.79 -20.73
N GLN A 147 -5.60 2.72 -22.04
CA GLN A 147 -6.37 3.69 -22.81
C GLN A 147 -7.49 2.96 -23.54
N SER A 148 -8.70 3.52 -23.58
CA SER A 148 -9.73 2.99 -24.48
C SER A 148 -9.36 3.28 -25.93
N ALA A 149 -9.89 2.50 -26.88
CA ALA A 149 -9.74 2.79 -28.31
C ALA A 149 -10.07 4.27 -28.64
N GLU A 150 -11.12 4.84 -28.05
CA GLU A 150 -11.47 6.27 -28.21
C GLU A 150 -10.37 7.22 -27.73
N GLN A 151 -9.76 6.96 -26.56
CA GLN A 151 -8.68 7.80 -26.03
C GLN A 151 -7.42 7.70 -26.89
N ILE A 152 -7.14 6.52 -27.44
CA ILE A 152 -6.03 6.29 -28.37
C ILE A 152 -6.27 7.08 -29.66
N VAL A 153 -7.49 7.00 -30.22
CA VAL A 153 -7.89 7.75 -31.41
C VAL A 153 -7.75 9.26 -31.18
N ASP A 154 -8.21 9.78 -30.04
CA ASP A 154 -8.10 11.20 -29.71
C ASP A 154 -6.64 11.65 -29.60
N ALA A 155 -5.78 10.86 -28.94
CA ALA A 155 -4.35 11.16 -28.84
C ALA A 155 -3.62 11.16 -30.20
N ILE A 156 -3.98 10.23 -31.09
CA ILE A 156 -3.42 10.18 -32.45
C ILE A 156 -3.91 11.38 -33.28
N LEU A 157 -5.17 11.79 -33.15
CA LEU A 157 -5.72 12.94 -33.88
C LEU A 157 -5.09 14.27 -33.47
N ASP A 158 -4.67 14.42 -32.21
CA ASP A 158 -4.05 15.63 -31.68
C ASP A 158 -2.68 15.94 -32.31
N HIS A 159 -1.97 14.94 -32.84
CA HIS A 159 -0.69 15.12 -33.53
C HIS A 159 -0.83 15.78 -34.90
N GLY A 160 -1.85 15.39 -35.68
CA GLY A 160 -2.01 15.78 -37.08
C GLY A 160 -1.02 15.09 -38.05
N GLY A 161 -1.17 15.35 -39.35
CA GLY A 161 -0.29 14.80 -40.39
C GLY A 161 -0.70 13.42 -40.93
N GLU A 162 0.24 12.63 -41.44
CA GLU A 162 -0.02 11.25 -41.85
C GLU A 162 0.46 10.24 -40.79
N VAL A 163 -0.36 9.23 -40.52
CA VAL A 163 -0.05 8.17 -39.56
C VAL A 163 -0.19 6.78 -40.19
N GLN A 164 0.67 5.85 -39.78
CA GLN A 164 0.51 4.43 -40.02
C GLN A 164 0.09 3.74 -38.73
N ILE A 165 -1.01 2.98 -38.80
CA ILE A 165 -1.49 2.16 -37.69
C ILE A 165 -0.93 0.76 -37.84
N LEU A 166 -0.14 0.36 -36.85
CA LEU A 166 0.60 -0.88 -36.83
C LEU A 166 0.14 -1.73 -35.65
N SER A 167 -0.08 -3.02 -35.88
CA SER A 167 -0.39 -3.99 -34.84
C SER A 167 0.88 -4.76 -34.45
N PRO A 168 1.38 -4.64 -33.20
CA PRO A 168 2.61 -5.28 -32.79
C PRO A 168 2.40 -6.75 -32.42
N LEU A 169 2.86 -7.66 -33.28
CA LEU A 169 2.63 -9.10 -33.11
C LEU A 169 3.79 -9.81 -32.41
N ALA A 170 5.02 -9.36 -32.69
CA ALA A 170 6.22 -9.83 -32.01
C ALA A 170 7.21 -8.67 -31.87
N ARG A 171 7.84 -8.52 -30.70
CA ARG A 171 8.89 -7.53 -30.45
C ARG A 171 10.06 -8.22 -29.77
N GLU A 172 11.24 -8.15 -30.39
CA GLU A 172 12.46 -8.81 -29.90
C GLU A 172 12.30 -10.30 -29.51
N LYS A 173 11.39 -11.02 -30.16
CA LYS A 173 11.13 -12.44 -29.87
C LYS A 173 11.91 -13.34 -30.81
N LYS A 174 12.44 -14.44 -30.28
CA LYS A 174 13.12 -15.47 -31.08
C LYS A 174 12.12 -16.44 -31.67
N GLY A 175 12.22 -16.73 -32.96
CA GLY A 175 11.32 -17.66 -33.64
C GLY A 175 11.34 -17.51 -35.16
N THR A 176 10.76 -18.48 -35.86
CA THR A 176 10.59 -18.43 -37.33
C THR A 176 9.28 -17.77 -37.76
N PHE A 177 8.27 -17.75 -36.88
CA PHE A 177 6.97 -17.08 -37.06
C PHE A 177 6.18 -17.46 -38.33
N GLU A 178 6.47 -18.61 -38.96
CA GLU A 178 5.79 -19.08 -40.18
C GLU A 178 4.26 -19.13 -40.02
N GLY A 179 3.76 -19.73 -38.94
CA GLY A 179 2.32 -19.80 -38.67
C GLY A 179 1.67 -18.43 -38.40
N LEU A 180 2.44 -17.43 -37.98
CA LEU A 180 1.93 -16.06 -37.80
C LEU A 180 1.74 -15.37 -39.16
N PHE A 181 2.65 -15.57 -40.12
CA PHE A 181 2.47 -15.06 -41.48
C PHE A 181 1.30 -15.73 -42.22
N GLU A 182 1.13 -17.05 -42.05
CA GLU A 182 -0.02 -17.78 -42.59
C GLU A 182 -1.34 -17.25 -42.02
N ASP A 183 -1.42 -17.02 -40.70
CA ASP A 183 -2.60 -16.46 -40.04
C ASP A 183 -2.93 -15.05 -40.57
N LEU A 184 -1.93 -14.18 -40.71
CA LEU A 184 -2.11 -12.83 -41.27
C LEU A 184 -2.63 -12.86 -42.71
N ASN A 185 -2.07 -13.73 -43.55
CA ASN A 185 -2.50 -13.87 -44.93
C ASN A 185 -3.95 -14.41 -45.01
N SER A 186 -4.30 -15.37 -44.14
CA SER A 186 -5.66 -15.91 -44.06
C SER A 186 -6.70 -14.87 -43.63
N LYS A 187 -6.30 -13.90 -42.78
CA LYS A 187 -7.12 -12.77 -42.32
C LYS A 187 -7.15 -11.61 -43.32
N GLY A 188 -6.42 -11.70 -44.43
CA GLY A 188 -6.44 -10.72 -45.51
C GLY A 188 -5.49 -9.53 -45.34
N PHE A 189 -4.58 -9.55 -44.36
CA PHE A 189 -3.54 -8.53 -44.23
C PHE A 189 -2.50 -8.75 -45.33
N VAL A 190 -2.16 -7.68 -46.07
CA VAL A 190 -1.26 -7.77 -47.24
C VAL A 190 0.18 -7.40 -46.90
N ARG A 191 0.40 -6.52 -45.93
CA ARG A 191 1.71 -5.94 -45.62
C ARG A 191 2.09 -6.19 -44.16
N VAL A 192 3.34 -6.60 -43.98
CA VAL A 192 3.96 -6.81 -42.67
C VAL A 192 5.33 -6.15 -42.67
N GLU A 193 5.68 -5.47 -41.59
CA GLU A 193 7.03 -4.99 -41.35
C GLU A 193 7.76 -6.00 -40.48
N VAL A 194 8.94 -6.42 -40.93
CA VAL A 194 9.82 -7.35 -40.21
C VAL A 194 11.21 -6.73 -40.14
N ASP A 195 11.70 -6.53 -38.91
CA ASP A 195 13.02 -5.94 -38.61
C ASP A 195 13.30 -4.63 -39.38
N GLY A 196 12.28 -3.76 -39.47
CA GLY A 196 12.37 -2.45 -40.11
C GLY A 196 12.16 -2.43 -41.63
N LYS A 197 11.86 -3.58 -42.26
CA LYS A 197 11.61 -3.72 -43.70
C LYS A 197 10.20 -4.24 -43.98
N TYR A 198 9.55 -3.69 -44.99
CA TYR A 198 8.22 -4.13 -45.40
C TYR A 198 8.30 -5.33 -46.35
N PHE A 199 7.49 -6.33 -46.06
CA PHE A 199 7.28 -7.53 -46.87
C PHE A 199 5.78 -7.70 -47.12
N ARG A 200 5.45 -8.51 -48.13
CA ARG A 200 4.07 -8.96 -48.30
C ARG A 200 3.87 -10.24 -47.49
N THR A 201 2.65 -10.45 -47.00
CA THR A 201 2.30 -11.64 -46.21
C THR A 201 2.24 -12.93 -47.04
N ASP A 202 2.07 -12.83 -48.36
CA ASP A 202 2.14 -13.95 -49.31
C ASP A 202 3.58 -14.35 -49.69
N ASP A 203 4.55 -13.48 -49.43
CA ASP A 203 5.98 -13.73 -49.63
C ASP A 203 6.81 -13.20 -48.43
N PRO A 204 6.66 -13.84 -47.24
CA PRO A 204 7.34 -13.39 -46.03
C PRO A 204 8.82 -13.80 -46.02
N PRO A 205 9.68 -13.04 -45.32
CA PRO A 205 11.09 -13.38 -45.19
C PRO A 205 11.29 -14.63 -44.33
N THR A 206 12.30 -15.44 -44.66
CA THR A 206 12.68 -16.58 -43.81
C THR A 206 13.45 -16.10 -42.58
N LEU A 207 12.83 -16.21 -41.40
CA LEU A 207 13.40 -15.77 -40.14
C LEU A 207 14.22 -16.87 -39.44
N LYS A 208 15.29 -16.47 -38.75
CA LYS A 208 16.19 -17.41 -38.07
C LYS A 208 15.73 -17.63 -36.64
N LYS A 209 15.52 -18.90 -36.27
CA LYS A 209 15.02 -19.29 -34.94
C LYS A 209 15.83 -18.74 -33.75
N GLN A 210 17.14 -18.50 -33.92
CA GLN A 210 18.02 -18.06 -32.84
C GLN A 210 18.11 -16.53 -32.68
N GLU A 211 17.70 -15.78 -33.70
CA GLU A 211 17.77 -14.31 -33.73
C GLU A 211 16.47 -13.71 -33.18
N LYS A 212 16.57 -12.51 -32.61
CA LYS A 212 15.41 -11.76 -32.13
C LYS A 212 14.82 -10.99 -33.30
N HIS A 213 13.51 -11.10 -33.48
CA HIS A 213 12.80 -10.42 -34.56
C HIS A 213 11.68 -9.52 -34.01
N THR A 214 11.42 -8.43 -34.72
CA THR A 214 10.31 -7.50 -34.47
C THR A 214 9.40 -7.47 -35.70
N ILE A 215 8.12 -7.78 -35.49
CA ILE A 215 7.12 -7.99 -36.53
C ILE A 215 5.88 -7.13 -36.23
N TYR A 216 5.55 -6.23 -37.14
CA TYR A 216 4.38 -5.36 -37.09
C TYR A 216 3.49 -5.61 -38.31
N ALA A 217 2.19 -5.87 -38.11
CA ALA A 217 1.24 -5.87 -39.21
C ALA A 217 0.80 -4.43 -39.52
N LEU A 218 0.88 -4.03 -40.79
CA LEU A 218 0.39 -2.72 -41.22
C LEU A 218 -1.12 -2.83 -41.45
N ILE A 219 -1.89 -2.12 -40.63
CA ILE A 219 -3.36 -2.15 -40.66
C ILE A 219 -3.88 -1.12 -41.64
N ASP A 220 -3.51 0.14 -41.46
CA ASP A 220 -3.93 1.23 -42.33
C ASP A 220 -2.90 2.37 -42.35
N GLN A 221 -3.00 3.24 -43.36
CA GLN A 221 -2.32 4.52 -43.47
C GLN A 221 -3.37 5.59 -43.74
N ILE A 222 -3.43 6.58 -42.84
CA ILE A 222 -4.55 7.53 -42.73
C ILE A 222 -3.98 8.95 -42.64
N SER A 223 -4.65 9.91 -43.27
CA SER A 223 -4.31 11.33 -43.19
C SER A 223 -5.16 11.97 -42.09
N LEU A 224 -4.52 12.36 -41.00
CA LEU A 224 -5.18 12.80 -39.77
C LEU A 224 -6.00 14.06 -40.02
N SER A 225 -7.31 13.86 -40.09
CA SER A 225 -8.32 14.91 -40.21
C SER A 225 -9.55 14.51 -39.41
N SER A 226 -10.34 15.49 -38.97
CA SER A 226 -11.53 15.25 -38.15
C SER A 226 -12.59 14.40 -38.85
N GLN A 227 -12.56 14.32 -40.18
CA GLN A 227 -13.50 13.53 -40.98
C GLN A 227 -13.14 12.04 -41.03
N GLU A 228 -11.87 11.68 -40.82
CA GLU A 228 -11.38 10.29 -40.87
C GLU A 228 -11.45 9.57 -39.51
N ARG A 229 -12.01 10.21 -38.47
CA ARG A 229 -12.10 9.65 -37.11
C ARG A 229 -12.72 8.25 -37.07
N SER A 230 -13.80 8.01 -37.82
CA SER A 230 -14.44 6.69 -37.88
C SER A 230 -13.50 5.62 -38.42
N ARG A 231 -12.78 5.93 -39.51
CA ARG A 231 -11.82 5.01 -40.14
C ARG A 231 -10.61 4.73 -39.25
N LEU A 232 -10.13 5.76 -38.55
CA LEU A 232 -9.06 5.63 -37.57
C LEU A 232 -9.48 4.75 -36.40
N THR A 233 -10.72 4.89 -35.92
CA THR A 233 -11.29 4.06 -34.85
C THR A 233 -11.34 2.59 -35.27
N ASP A 234 -11.89 2.29 -36.45
CA ASP A 234 -11.95 0.92 -36.99
C ASP A 234 -10.54 0.30 -37.12
N SER A 235 -9.56 1.11 -37.54
CA SER A 235 -8.17 0.67 -37.69
C SER A 235 -7.47 0.41 -36.36
N VAL A 236 -7.70 1.27 -35.37
CA VAL A 236 -7.18 1.10 -34.00
C VAL A 236 -7.79 -0.14 -33.36
N GLU A 237 -9.11 -0.34 -33.44
CA GLU A 237 -9.78 -1.54 -32.93
C GLU A 237 -9.24 -2.82 -33.59
N THR A 238 -9.09 -2.81 -34.93
CA THR A 238 -8.51 -3.94 -35.67
C THR A 238 -7.07 -4.24 -35.20
N ALA A 239 -6.27 -3.19 -34.97
CA ALA A 239 -4.88 -3.35 -34.51
C ALA A 239 -4.81 -3.95 -33.10
N LEU A 240 -5.66 -3.46 -32.19
CA LEU A 240 -5.80 -3.92 -30.82
C LEU A 240 -6.29 -5.38 -30.77
N GLU A 241 -7.28 -5.75 -31.58
CA GLU A 241 -7.81 -7.11 -31.62
C GLU A 241 -6.74 -8.11 -32.12
N LEU A 242 -5.98 -7.73 -33.16
CA LEU A 242 -4.96 -8.60 -33.75
C LEU A 242 -3.76 -8.86 -32.83
N SER A 243 -3.33 -7.88 -32.04
CA SER A 243 -2.20 -8.00 -31.10
C SER A 243 -2.61 -8.45 -29.69
N GLY A 244 -3.92 -8.50 -29.41
CA GLY A 244 -4.46 -8.82 -28.09
C GLY A 244 -4.46 -7.64 -27.11
N GLY A 245 -4.44 -6.41 -27.62
CA GLY A 245 -4.71 -5.17 -26.88
C GLY A 245 -3.66 -4.07 -27.05
N SER A 246 -2.79 -4.11 -28.06
CA SER A 246 -1.74 -3.10 -28.30
C SER A 246 -1.75 -2.55 -29.72
N VAL A 247 -1.36 -1.29 -29.88
CA VAL A 247 -1.25 -0.63 -31.18
C VAL A 247 -0.06 0.31 -31.19
N VAL A 248 0.57 0.47 -32.35
CA VAL A 248 1.66 1.42 -32.58
C VAL A 248 1.19 2.42 -33.62
N ALA A 249 1.25 3.70 -33.30
CA ALA A 249 1.02 4.78 -34.24
C ALA A 249 2.38 5.31 -34.70
N ARG A 250 2.66 5.21 -35.99
CA ARG A 250 3.88 5.77 -36.58
C ARG A 250 3.54 7.03 -37.36
N PHE A 251 4.02 8.17 -36.87
CA PHE A 251 3.82 9.45 -37.54
C PHE A 251 4.86 9.63 -38.66
N LEU A 252 4.40 10.04 -39.85
CA LEU A 252 5.23 10.17 -41.05
C LEU A 252 5.67 11.61 -41.32
N GLU A 253 5.11 12.59 -40.61
CA GLU A 253 5.48 14.01 -40.72
C GLU A 253 6.45 14.40 -39.60
N GLY A 254 7.72 14.64 -39.93
CA GLY A 254 8.78 15.03 -38.98
C GLY A 254 10.17 14.56 -39.42
N GLU A 255 11.24 15.13 -38.84
CA GLU A 255 12.62 14.62 -39.02
C GLU A 255 12.86 13.38 -38.14
N GLY A 256 12.17 12.27 -38.43
CA GLY A 256 12.32 11.02 -37.68
C GLY A 256 11.14 10.07 -37.86
N ARG A 257 11.37 8.77 -37.64
CA ARG A 257 10.29 7.79 -37.43
C ARG A 257 9.92 7.85 -35.95
N GLU A 258 8.85 8.56 -35.62
CA GLU A 258 8.32 8.58 -34.25
C GLU A 258 7.21 7.53 -34.12
N ASP A 259 7.52 6.46 -33.39
CA ASP A 259 6.59 5.38 -33.06
C ASP A 259 6.05 5.63 -31.64
N GLU A 260 4.75 5.92 -31.52
CA GLU A 260 4.05 5.97 -30.24
C GLU A 260 3.30 4.66 -29.98
N PHE A 261 3.33 4.19 -28.73
CA PHE A 261 2.77 2.92 -28.34
C PHE A 261 1.54 3.11 -27.44
N PHE A 262 0.45 2.43 -27.77
CA PHE A 262 -0.79 2.48 -27.01
C PHE A 262 -1.26 1.07 -26.65
N SER A 263 -2.03 0.97 -25.56
CA SER A 263 -2.58 -0.32 -25.11
C SER A 263 -3.93 -0.17 -24.39
N GLU A 264 -4.83 -1.11 -24.67
CA GLU A 264 -6.11 -1.29 -23.96
C GLU A 264 -5.97 -2.03 -22.63
N LYS A 265 -4.82 -2.66 -22.41
CA LYS A 265 -4.47 -3.36 -21.18
C LYS A 265 -3.32 -2.61 -20.53
N VAL A 266 -3.19 -2.76 -19.22
CA VAL A 266 -2.00 -2.32 -18.51
C VAL A 266 -0.84 -3.24 -18.92
N SER A 267 -0.17 -2.90 -20.02
CA SER A 267 0.89 -3.72 -20.60
C SER A 267 2.07 -2.87 -21.03
N CYS A 268 3.27 -3.40 -20.82
CA CYS A 268 4.49 -2.78 -21.32
C CYS A 268 4.42 -2.54 -22.84
N PRO A 269 4.77 -1.35 -23.36
CA PRO A 269 4.92 -1.17 -24.80
C PRO A 269 5.96 -2.17 -25.35
N ASN A 270 7.10 -2.34 -24.67
CA ASN A 270 8.19 -3.21 -25.08
C ASN A 270 7.93 -4.73 -24.91
N GLY A 271 6.69 -5.15 -24.61
CA GLY A 271 6.31 -6.56 -24.56
C GLY A 271 6.79 -7.32 -23.31
N HIS A 272 7.22 -6.61 -22.26
CA HIS A 272 7.50 -7.21 -20.96
C HIS A 272 6.21 -7.60 -20.24
N SER A 273 6.15 -8.84 -19.75
CA SER A 273 5.03 -9.34 -18.96
C SER A 273 5.23 -9.00 -17.49
N PHE A 274 4.26 -8.33 -16.88
CA PHE A 274 4.16 -8.15 -15.44
C PHE A 274 2.68 -8.01 -15.06
N ASP A 275 2.34 -8.41 -13.83
CA ASP A 275 1.01 -8.20 -13.27
C ASP A 275 0.97 -6.84 -12.60
N LEU A 276 0.06 -5.98 -13.04
CA LEU A 276 -0.18 -4.68 -12.44
C LEU A 276 -1.68 -4.48 -12.22
N ASP A 277 -2.06 -4.38 -10.95
CA ASP A 277 -3.41 -4.02 -10.51
C ASP A 277 -3.33 -2.67 -9.80
N MET A 278 -4.03 -1.67 -10.33
CA MET A 278 -4.06 -0.30 -9.79
C MET A 278 -5.12 -0.12 -8.70
N GLU A 279 -5.58 -1.19 -8.04
CA GLU A 279 -6.45 -1.09 -6.88
C GLU A 279 -5.70 -0.73 -5.57
N PRO A 280 -6.35 -0.05 -4.61
CA PRO A 280 -5.72 0.31 -3.33
C PRO A 280 -5.13 -0.88 -2.54
N ARG A 281 -5.62 -2.10 -2.76
CA ARG A 281 -5.10 -3.33 -2.10
C ARG A 281 -3.73 -3.75 -2.62
N SER A 282 -3.42 -3.44 -3.88
CA SER A 282 -2.12 -3.72 -4.50
C SER A 282 -1.01 -2.84 -3.92
N PHE A 283 -1.37 -1.71 -3.32
CA PHE A 283 -0.44 -0.87 -2.57
C PHE A 283 -0.34 -1.26 -1.10
N SER A 284 -0.93 -2.38 -0.65
CA SER A 284 -0.84 -2.83 0.74
C SER A 284 0.19 -3.94 0.91
N PHE A 285 1.25 -3.70 1.67
CA PHE A 285 2.19 -4.75 2.09
C PHE A 285 1.57 -5.79 3.04
N ASN A 286 0.36 -5.53 3.56
CA ASN A 286 -0.41 -6.48 4.37
C ASN A 286 -1.32 -7.40 3.53
N SER A 287 -1.50 -7.10 2.24
CA SER A 287 -2.23 -7.95 1.30
C SER A 287 -1.23 -8.77 0.48
N PRO A 288 -1.52 -10.06 0.17
CA PRO A 288 -0.67 -10.85 -0.73
C PRO A 288 -0.43 -10.19 -2.10
N LEU A 289 -1.35 -9.34 -2.57
CA LEU A 289 -1.24 -8.65 -3.86
C LEU A 289 -0.20 -7.53 -3.86
N GLY A 290 -0.02 -6.83 -2.73
CA GLY A 290 0.95 -5.73 -2.59
C GLY A 290 2.18 -6.08 -1.75
N ALA A 291 2.19 -7.26 -1.13
CA ALA A 291 3.29 -7.74 -0.33
C ALA A 291 4.45 -8.18 -1.23
N CYS A 292 5.66 -7.71 -0.92
CA CYS A 292 6.88 -8.22 -1.55
C CYS A 292 6.96 -9.76 -1.36
N PRO A 293 7.06 -10.56 -2.43
CA PRO A 293 7.10 -12.02 -2.32
C PRO A 293 8.31 -12.54 -1.53
N SER A 294 9.40 -11.78 -1.54
CA SER A 294 10.66 -12.18 -0.90
C SER A 294 10.60 -12.12 0.64
N CYS A 295 9.85 -11.17 1.20
CA CYS A 295 9.74 -10.97 2.66
C CYS A 295 8.29 -11.08 3.17
N GLY A 296 7.32 -11.42 2.30
CA GLY A 296 5.90 -11.47 2.65
C GLY A 296 5.37 -10.14 3.19
N GLY A 297 5.90 -9.03 2.68
CA GLY A 297 5.52 -7.67 3.09
C GLY A 297 6.11 -7.17 4.41
N LEU A 298 7.04 -7.92 5.04
CA LEU A 298 7.69 -7.49 6.29
C LEU A 298 8.72 -6.38 6.09
N GLY A 299 9.30 -6.28 4.89
CA GLY A 299 10.39 -5.34 4.59
C GLY A 299 11.76 -5.73 5.19
N THR A 300 11.82 -6.78 5.99
CA THR A 300 13.04 -7.31 6.61
C THR A 300 13.20 -8.80 6.32
N LYS A 301 14.45 -9.28 6.42
CA LYS A 301 14.81 -10.70 6.44
C LYS A 301 15.81 -10.91 7.56
N GLU A 302 15.68 -12.02 8.26
CA GLU A 302 16.69 -12.44 9.22
C GLU A 302 17.85 -13.10 8.46
N GLU A 303 19.03 -12.52 8.60
CA GLU A 303 20.27 -13.04 8.05
C GLU A 303 21.31 -13.13 9.17
N MET A 304 22.26 -14.06 9.01
CA MET A 304 23.33 -14.21 9.99
C MET A 304 24.30 -13.04 9.89
N ASP A 305 24.38 -12.24 10.94
CA ASP A 305 25.36 -11.17 11.03
C ASP A 305 26.69 -11.71 11.54
N LEU A 306 27.72 -11.68 10.69
CA LEU A 306 29.07 -12.14 11.03
C LEU A 306 29.68 -11.36 12.21
N LYS A 307 29.29 -10.10 12.43
CA LYS A 307 29.76 -9.31 13.59
C LYS A 307 29.17 -9.80 14.91
N SER A 308 27.96 -10.34 14.86
CA SER A 308 27.32 -10.97 16.02
C SER A 308 27.94 -12.35 16.32
N VAL A 309 28.49 -13.03 15.30
CA VAL A 309 29.17 -14.33 15.42
C VAL A 309 30.62 -14.19 15.91
N ILE A 310 31.35 -13.20 15.40
CA ILE A 310 32.76 -12.91 15.76
C ILE A 310 32.78 -11.62 16.58
N LYS A 311 32.53 -11.75 17.89
CA LYS A 311 32.50 -10.60 18.81
C LYS A 311 33.86 -9.90 18.91
N ASP A 312 34.95 -10.68 18.85
CA ASP A 312 36.31 -10.17 18.88
C ASP A 312 37.18 -10.86 17.79
N PRO A 313 37.43 -10.18 16.66
CA PRO A 313 38.26 -10.70 15.58
C PRO A 313 39.74 -10.87 15.92
N SER A 314 40.19 -10.35 17.07
CA SER A 314 41.59 -10.43 17.50
C SER A 314 41.93 -11.72 18.26
N LEU A 315 40.92 -12.46 18.70
CA LEU A 315 41.10 -13.76 19.35
C LEU A 315 41.48 -14.83 18.31
N SER A 316 42.29 -15.80 18.72
CA SER A 316 42.49 -17.01 17.93
C SER A 316 41.26 -17.92 17.98
N LEU A 317 41.18 -18.89 17.06
CA LEU A 317 40.12 -19.90 17.07
C LEU A 317 40.08 -20.68 18.40
N ASP A 318 41.24 -21.05 18.94
CA ASP A 318 41.36 -21.74 20.23
C ASP A 318 40.93 -20.87 21.42
N GLN A 319 41.03 -19.55 21.30
CA GLN A 319 40.57 -18.58 22.30
C GLN A 319 39.08 -18.26 22.17
N GLY A 320 38.37 -18.93 21.27
CA GLY A 320 36.93 -18.81 21.12
C GLY A 320 36.48 -17.57 20.35
N ALA A 321 37.21 -17.19 19.30
CA ALA A 321 36.86 -16.08 18.41
C ALA A 321 35.44 -16.19 17.81
N ILE A 322 34.92 -17.41 17.65
CA ILE A 322 33.58 -17.68 17.11
C ILE A 322 32.65 -18.04 18.27
N ASP A 323 31.80 -17.09 18.66
CA ASP A 323 30.96 -17.18 19.87
C ASP A 323 30.01 -18.39 19.86
N PRO A 324 29.31 -18.74 18.76
CA PRO A 324 28.43 -19.91 18.72
C PRO A 324 29.17 -21.26 18.79
N TRP A 325 30.48 -21.29 18.52
CA TRP A 325 31.30 -22.51 18.58
C TRP A 325 31.90 -22.75 19.97
N ASN A 326 31.80 -21.76 20.86
CA ASN A 326 32.18 -21.90 22.26
C ASN A 326 31.11 -22.70 23.00
N HIS A 327 31.04 -24.01 22.72
CA HIS A 327 30.35 -24.91 23.61
C HIS A 327 31.08 -24.91 24.96
N GLN A 328 30.33 -24.67 26.05
CA GLN A 328 30.72 -25.20 27.34
C GLN A 328 30.93 -26.71 27.16
N ILE A 329 32.19 -27.14 27.14
CA ILE A 329 32.52 -28.53 27.44
C ILE A 329 32.10 -28.72 28.90
N THR A 330 30.84 -29.08 29.14
CA THR A 330 30.47 -29.72 30.39
C THR A 330 31.14 -31.08 30.37
N ASP A 331 32.30 -31.17 31.01
CA ASP A 331 32.97 -32.42 31.34
C ASP A 331 31.96 -33.33 32.05
N HIS A 332 31.48 -34.35 31.34
CA HIS A 332 30.81 -35.51 31.93
C HIS A 332 31.82 -36.61 32.31
N SER A 333 33.08 -36.25 32.57
CA SER A 333 34.15 -37.19 32.95
C SER A 333 34.48 -37.17 34.45
N GLU A 334 33.47 -37.07 35.32
CA GLU A 334 33.58 -37.45 36.73
C GLU A 334 32.36 -38.30 37.13
N GLN A 335 32.27 -39.50 36.58
CA GLN A 335 31.53 -40.62 37.17
C GLN A 335 32.01 -41.93 36.53
N LEU A 336 33.16 -42.42 36.99
CA LEU A 336 33.52 -43.85 37.08
C LEU A 336 34.64 -44.04 38.10
#